data_AF-A0A2V6I4H7-F1
#
_entry.id   AF-A0A2V6I4H7-F1
#
_cell.length_a   1.000
_cell.length_b   1.000
_cell.length_c   1.000
_cell.angle_alpha   90.00
_cell.angle_beta   90.00
_cell.angle_gamma   90.00
#
_symmetry.space_group_name_H-M   'P 1'
#
loop_
_entity.id
_entity.type
_entity.pdbx_description
1 polymer ?
#
loop_
_entity_poly.entity_id
_entity_poly.type
_entity_poly.pdbx_seq_one_letter_code
_entity_poly.pdbx_strand_id
1 'polypeptide(L)'
;MAVLIRRLEEQDEVAAFDCGDEALNNYLKRHAWANQQKSSIGVTYVALDEGAPLSVIGYFTLATASVPRDAFPKKYVRGLPPYDLPLILLARLA
;
A
#
# COMPACT_ATOMS: atom_id res chain seq x y z
N MET A 1 -11.89 -0.72 20.29
CA MET A 1 -11.49 0.18 19.19
C MET A 1 -11.78 -0.57 17.92
N ALA A 2 -12.77 -0.12 17.17
CA ALA A 2 -13.13 -0.72 15.90
C ALA A 2 -12.47 0.10 14.78
N VAL A 3 -11.94 -0.60 13.79
CA VAL A 3 -11.11 0.00 12.73
C VAL A 3 -11.79 -0.28 11.40
N LEU A 4 -12.03 0.79 10.64
CA LEU A 4 -12.51 0.69 9.26
C LEU A 4 -11.31 0.72 8.32
N ILE A 5 -11.24 -0.24 7.40
CA ILE A 5 -10.24 -0.25 6.33
C ILE A 5 -10.93 0.05 5.00
N ARG A 6 -10.51 1.12 4.33
CA ARG A 6 -10.97 1.45 2.97
C ARG A 6 -9.86 2.06 2.13
N ARG A 7 -10.12 2.29 0.84
CA ARG A 7 -9.21 3.05 -0.02
C ARG A 7 -9.05 4.47 0.53
N LEU A 8 -7.84 5.01 0.36
CA LEU A 8 -7.55 6.41 0.63
C LEU A 8 -8.48 7.27 -0.24
N GLU A 9 -9.10 8.26 0.40
CA GLU A 9 -9.96 9.28 -0.18
C GLU A 9 -9.35 10.66 0.04
N GLU A 10 -9.76 11.65 -0.76
CA GLU A 10 -9.18 13.00 -0.72
C GLU A 10 -9.38 13.71 0.63
N GLN A 11 -10.48 13.36 1.31
CA GLN A 11 -10.91 13.94 2.58
C GLN A 11 -10.25 13.31 3.81
N ASP A 12 -9.39 12.29 3.63
CA ASP A 12 -8.71 11.64 4.74
C ASP A 12 -7.65 12.56 5.38
N GLU A 13 -7.67 12.63 6.70
CA GLU A 13 -6.77 13.46 7.49
C GLU A 13 -5.42 12.76 7.67
N VAL A 14 -4.54 12.96 6.70
CA VAL A 14 -3.18 12.39 6.72
C VAL A 14 -2.12 13.31 7.31
N ALA A 15 -2.43 14.59 7.52
CA ALA A 15 -1.44 15.61 7.92
C ALA A 15 -0.81 15.31 9.29
N ALA A 16 -1.62 14.83 10.23
CA ALA A 16 -1.21 14.48 11.59
C ALA A 16 -0.64 13.05 11.71
N PHE A 17 -0.66 12.25 10.63
CA PHE A 17 -0.16 10.88 10.67
C PHE A 17 1.34 10.84 11.01
N ASP A 18 1.70 10.00 11.96
CA ASP A 18 3.08 9.74 12.35
C ASP A 18 3.26 8.29 12.83
N CYS A 19 3.97 7.49 12.04
CA CYS A 19 4.36 6.11 12.39
C CYS A 19 5.79 6.00 12.97
N GLY A 20 6.48 7.13 13.19
CA GLY A 20 7.88 7.18 13.60
C GLY A 20 8.89 7.03 12.46
N ASP A 21 8.45 6.70 11.25
CA ASP A 21 9.28 6.68 10.03
C ASP A 21 8.94 7.85 9.11
N GLU A 22 9.88 8.79 8.98
CA GLU A 22 9.69 10.02 8.20
C GLU A 22 9.44 9.74 6.71
N ALA A 23 10.05 8.71 6.13
CA ALA A 23 9.89 8.38 4.72
C ALA A 23 8.48 7.81 4.45
N LEU A 24 7.93 7.02 5.37
CA LEU A 24 6.55 6.53 5.31
C LEU A 24 5.54 7.64 5.57
N ASN A 25 5.79 8.53 6.53
CA ASN A 25 4.94 9.68 6.81
C ASN A 25 4.85 10.62 5.59
N ASN A 26 6.01 10.95 5.00
CA ASN A 26 6.08 11.82 3.82
C ASN A 26 5.40 11.19 2.59
N TYR A 27 5.52 9.87 2.42
CA TYR A 27 4.84 9.16 1.35
C TYR A 27 3.32 9.34 1.44
N LEU A 28 2.71 9.07 2.59
CA LEU A 28 1.27 9.21 2.78
C LEU A 28 0.82 10.65 2.54
N LYS A 29 1.51 11.62 3.14
CA LYS A 29 1.15 13.05 3.11
C LYS A 29 1.28 13.70 1.73
N ARG A 30 2.25 13.27 0.91
CA ARG A 30 2.60 13.98 -0.33
C ARG A 30 2.39 13.17 -1.61
N HIS A 31 2.39 11.85 -1.52
CA HIS A 31 2.49 10.99 -2.71
C HIS A 31 1.35 9.99 -2.86
N ALA A 32 0.85 9.41 -1.77
CA ALA A 32 -0.12 8.31 -1.82
C ALA A 32 -1.38 8.63 -2.64
N TRP A 33 -2.00 9.79 -2.42
CA TRP A 33 -3.19 10.23 -3.16
C TRP A 33 -2.91 10.42 -4.65
N ALA A 34 -1.85 11.17 -4.99
CA ALA A 34 -1.48 11.45 -6.37
C ALA A 34 -1.10 10.16 -7.14
N ASN A 35 -0.37 9.25 -6.50
CA ASN A 35 0.02 7.96 -7.07
C ASN A 35 -1.20 7.09 -7.39
N GLN A 36 -2.19 7.07 -6.49
CA GLN A 36 -3.45 6.36 -6.68
C GLN A 36 -4.28 6.97 -7.80
N GLN A 37 -4.44 8.30 -7.82
CA GLN A 37 -5.40 8.95 -8.71
C GLN A 37 -4.86 9.19 -10.12
N LYS A 38 -3.60 9.60 -10.27
CA LYS A 38 -3.05 10.05 -11.56
C LYS A 38 -2.36 8.95 -12.34
N SER A 39 -1.65 8.08 -11.64
CA SER A 39 -0.73 7.13 -12.28
C SER A 39 -1.16 5.68 -12.11
N SER A 40 -2.08 5.39 -11.18
CA SER A 40 -2.50 4.03 -10.82
C SER A 40 -1.33 3.08 -10.54
N ILE A 41 -0.17 3.63 -10.14
CA ILE A 41 1.06 2.86 -9.87
C ILE A 41 0.99 2.14 -8.52
N GLY A 42 0.06 2.54 -7.65
CA GLY A 42 -0.25 1.87 -6.40
C GLY A 42 -1.57 2.35 -5.81
N VAL A 43 -2.30 1.44 -5.16
CA VAL A 43 -3.57 1.72 -4.48
C VAL A 43 -3.31 1.73 -2.99
N THR A 44 -3.65 2.84 -2.33
CA THR A 44 -3.43 3.01 -0.89
C THR A 44 -4.73 2.74 -0.15
N TYR A 45 -4.64 1.93 0.89
CA TYR A 45 -5.70 1.66 1.84
C TYR A 45 -5.31 2.25 3.19
N VAL A 46 -6.28 2.88 3.85
CA VAL A 46 -6.12 3.50 5.16
C VAL A 46 -6.94 2.74 6.20
N ALA A 47 -6.39 2.66 7.40
CA ALA A 47 -7.09 2.28 8.61
C ALA A 47 -7.55 3.55 9.32
N LEU A 48 -8.84 3.60 9.68
CA LEU A 48 -9.50 4.73 10.29
C LEU A 48 -10.14 4.29 11.61
N ASP A 49 -10.13 5.15 12.62
CA ASP A 49 -10.92 4.93 13.83
C ASP A 49 -12.41 5.16 13.50
N GLU A 50 -13.28 4.22 13.86
CA GLU A 50 -14.73 4.40 13.69
C GLU A 50 -15.29 5.63 14.44
N GLY A 51 -14.66 6.03 15.56
CA GLY A 51 -15.02 7.22 16.31
C GLY A 51 -14.56 8.53 15.67
N ALA A 52 -13.63 8.45 14.71
CA ALA A 52 -13.09 9.59 13.97
C ALA A 52 -12.80 9.15 12.52
N PRO A 53 -13.85 8.97 11.67
CA PRO A 53 -13.77 8.22 10.42
C PRO A 53 -12.98 8.89 9.28
N LEU A 54 -12.33 10.03 9.56
CA LEU A 54 -11.38 10.68 8.66
C LEU A 54 -9.94 10.60 9.17
N SER A 55 -9.74 10.27 10.46
CA SER A 55 -8.43 10.23 11.09
C SER A 55 -7.71 8.94 10.72
N VAL A 56 -6.64 9.06 9.95
CA VAL A 56 -5.83 7.91 9.54
C VAL A 56 -4.92 7.47 10.69
N ILE A 57 -5.07 6.21 11.09
CA ILE A 57 -4.28 5.59 12.17
C ILE A 57 -3.29 4.53 11.65
N GLY A 58 -3.33 4.25 10.35
CA GLY A 58 -2.42 3.32 9.66
C GLY A 58 -2.72 3.28 8.17
N TYR A 59 -1.78 2.81 7.36
CA TYR A 59 -2.01 2.63 5.93
C TYR A 59 -1.14 1.53 5.32
N PHE A 60 -1.57 1.03 4.17
CA PHE A 60 -0.71 0.23 3.30
C PHE A 60 -0.97 0.54 1.83
N THR A 61 0.04 0.35 1.00
CA THR A 61 -0.07 0.54 -0.45
C THR A 61 0.23 -0.77 -1.17
N LEU A 62 -0.68 -1.16 -2.08
CA LEU A 62 -0.50 -2.30 -2.97
C LEU A 62 -0.16 -1.81 -4.37
N ALA A 63 0.81 -2.45 -5.01
CA ALA A 63 1.19 -2.21 -6.40
C ALA A 63 1.28 -3.52 -7.18
N THR A 64 1.07 -3.47 -8.49
CA THR A 64 1.35 -4.63 -9.35
C THR A 64 2.85 -4.72 -9.60
N ALA A 65 3.39 -5.94 -9.58
CA ALA A 65 4.79 -6.20 -9.87
C ALA A 65 4.94 -7.47 -10.72
N SER A 66 6.08 -7.57 -11.39
CA SER A 66 6.48 -8.75 -12.16
C SER A 66 7.93 -9.05 -11.80
N VAL A 67 8.23 -10.30 -11.48
CA VAL A 67 9.58 -10.73 -11.11
C VAL A 67 9.99 -11.93 -11.94
N PRO A 68 11.24 -11.96 -12.47
CA PRO A 68 11.75 -13.12 -13.18
C PRO A 68 11.59 -14.38 -12.35
N ARG A 69 11.02 -15.42 -12.96
CA ARG A 69 10.80 -16.71 -12.31
C ARG A 69 12.07 -17.27 -11.68
N ASP A 70 13.21 -17.07 -12.35
CA ASP A 70 14.50 -17.60 -11.93
C ASP A 70 15.11 -16.85 -10.73
N ALA A 71 14.53 -15.72 -10.31
CA ALA A 71 14.86 -15.07 -9.06
C ALA A 71 14.34 -15.83 -7.83
N PHE A 72 13.42 -16.79 -8.00
CA PHE A 72 12.86 -17.58 -6.91
C PHE A 72 13.56 -18.95 -6.76
N PRO A 73 13.69 -19.46 -5.52
CA PRO A 73 14.13 -20.83 -5.30
C PRO A 73 13.24 -21.83 -6.04
N LYS A 74 13.85 -22.79 -6.75
CA LYS A 74 13.16 -23.77 -7.63
C LYS A 74 11.99 -24.49 -6.96
N LYS A 75 12.04 -24.68 -5.64
CA LYS A 75 10.97 -25.32 -4.85
C LYS A 75 9.64 -24.54 -4.87
N TYR A 76 9.68 -23.20 -4.96
CA TYR A 76 8.48 -22.35 -4.94
C TYR A 76 7.85 -22.15 -6.32
N VAL A 77 8.63 -22.37 -7.39
CA VAL A 77 8.20 -22.15 -8.78
C VAL A 77 7.99 -23.45 -9.56
N ARG A 78 8.04 -24.59 -8.87
CA ARG A 78 7.76 -25.90 -9.45
C ARG A 78 6.26 -25.98 -9.76
N GLY A 79 5.92 -26.24 -11.03
CA GLY A 79 4.53 -26.30 -11.48
C GLY A 79 3.91 -24.94 -11.85
N LEU A 80 4.65 -23.83 -11.70
CA LEU A 80 4.24 -22.53 -12.19
C LEU A 80 4.68 -22.31 -13.64
N PRO A 81 3.99 -21.43 -14.39
CA PRO A 81 4.35 -21.10 -15.78
C PRO A 81 5.80 -20.62 -15.94
N PRO A 82 6.42 -20.81 -17.12
CA PRO A 82 7.83 -20.51 -17.36
C PRO A 82 8.11 -19.06 -17.79
N TYR A 83 7.31 -18.11 -17.32
CA TYR A 83 7.46 -16.67 -17.57
C TYR A 83 7.47 -15.89 -16.25
N ASP A 84 7.72 -14.59 -16.32
CA ASP A 84 7.77 -13.72 -15.14
C ASP A 84 6.49 -13.85 -14.31
N LEU A 85 6.67 -13.95 -13.00
CA LEU A 85 5.56 -14.22 -12.10
C LEU A 85 4.87 -12.90 -11.74
N PRO A 86 3.54 -12.80 -11.95
CA PRO A 86 2.78 -11.64 -11.51
C PRO A 86 2.66 -11.65 -9.99
N LEU A 87 2.89 -10.51 -9.36
CA LEU A 87 2.85 -10.32 -7.91
C LEU A 87 2.02 -9.09 -7.56
N ILE A 88 1.50 -9.10 -6.33
CA ILE A 88 1.06 -7.89 -5.66
C ILE A 88 2.13 -7.52 -4.65
N LEU A 89 2.75 -6.37 -4.86
CA LEU A 89 3.76 -5.81 -3.97
C LEU A 89 3.06 -5.02 -2.86
N LEU A 90 3.33 -5.39 -1.60
CA LEU A 90 3.09 -4.54 -0.45
C LEU A 90 4.19 -3.45 -0.44
N ALA A 91 3.94 -2.36 -1.16
CA ALA A 91 4.95 -1.35 -1.44
C ALA A 91 5.29 -0.50 -0.21
N ARG A 92 4.30 -0.27 0.67
CA ARG A 92 4.40 0.50 1.90
C ARG A 92 3.43 -0.07 2.94
N LEU A 93 3.82 -0.01 4.21
CA LEU A 93 3.00 -0.35 5.36
C LEU A 93 3.48 0.49 6.53
N ALA A 94 2.55 1.19 7.18
CA ALA A 94 2.80 2.03 8.35
C ALA A 94 1.60 2.00 9.30
#